data_AF-A0A835YSR3-F1
#
_entry.id   AF-A0A835YSR3-F1
#
_cell.length_a   1.000
_cell.length_b   1.000
_cell.length_c   1.000
_cell.angle_alpha   90.00
_cell.angle_beta   90.00
_cell.angle_gamma   90.00
#
_symmetry.space_group_name_H-M   'P 1'
#
loop_
_entity.id
_entity.type
_entity.pdbx_description
1 polymer ?
#
loop_
_entity_poly.entity_id
_entity_poly.type
_entity_poly.pdbx_seq_one_letter_code
_entity_poly.pdbx_strand_id
1 'polypeptide(L)'
;MPKNNDDWYWLWAAVRVGGRVLVVTNDEMRDHHFLMLSHRSFQRWKERHQVHFCFGDWRDGRRQVLVREPRKYSKRIQRASDDSAWHFPLEGEDRWLCVTKSGAS
;
A
#
# COMPACT_ATOMS: atom_id res chain seq x y z
N MET A 1 -25.45 -21.92 9.01
CA MET A 1 -25.00 -21.20 7.80
C MET A 1 -23.55 -21.57 7.55
N PRO A 2 -23.13 -21.95 6.33
CA PRO A 2 -21.71 -22.17 6.05
C PRO A 2 -20.97 -20.85 6.31
N LYS A 3 -19.81 -20.90 6.97
CA LYS A 3 -18.95 -19.72 7.12
C LYS A 3 -18.46 -19.33 5.73
N ASN A 4 -19.03 -18.26 5.16
CA ASN A 4 -18.49 -17.64 3.97
C ASN A 4 -17.39 -16.67 4.39
N ASN A 5 -16.30 -16.62 3.62
CA ASN A 5 -15.19 -15.73 3.90
C ASN A 5 -15.57 -14.29 3.49
N ASP A 6 -15.62 -13.38 4.46
CA ASP A 6 -15.90 -11.95 4.27
C ASP A 6 -14.84 -11.24 3.42
N ASP A 7 -13.64 -11.81 3.32
CA ASP A 7 -12.52 -11.30 2.51
C ASP A 7 -12.87 -11.06 1.05
N TRP A 8 -13.63 -11.98 0.46
CA TRP A 8 -14.04 -11.87 -0.93
C TRP A 8 -14.98 -10.69 -1.17
N TYR A 9 -15.83 -10.34 -0.21
CA TYR A 9 -16.83 -9.31 -0.38
C TYR A 9 -16.19 -7.93 -0.42
N TRP A 10 -15.36 -7.61 0.57
CA TRP A 10 -14.73 -6.29 0.62
C TRP A 10 -13.65 -6.14 -0.45
N LEU A 11 -12.92 -7.21 -0.80
CA LEU A 11 -11.94 -7.17 -1.88
C LEU A 11 -12.62 -6.92 -3.23
N TRP A 12 -13.72 -7.63 -3.51
CA TRP A 12 -14.49 -7.43 -4.72
C TRP A 12 -15.08 -6.02 -4.79
N ALA A 13 -15.65 -5.51 -3.69
CA ALA A 13 -16.20 -4.16 -3.65
C ALA A 13 -15.12 -3.11 -3.96
N ALA A 14 -13.95 -3.22 -3.34
CA ALA A 14 -12.86 -2.28 -3.55
C ALA A 14 -12.29 -2.32 -4.97
N VAL A 15 -12.12 -3.51 -5.54
CA VAL A 15 -11.64 -3.68 -6.93
C VAL A 15 -12.69 -3.20 -7.94
N ARG A 16 -13.97 -3.51 -7.72
CA ARG A 16 -15.06 -3.15 -8.64
C ARG A 16 -15.34 -1.65 -8.69
N VAL A 17 -15.25 -0.95 -7.56
CA VAL A 17 -15.37 0.52 -7.54
C VAL A 17 -14.20 1.16 -8.29
N GLY A 18 -13.00 0.59 -8.16
CA GLY A 18 -11.80 1.05 -8.87
C GLY A 18 -11.32 2.43 -8.40
N GLY A 19 -10.38 3.02 -9.14
CA GLY A 19 -9.82 4.34 -8.80
C GLY A 19 -8.98 4.32 -7.51
N ARG A 20 -9.14 5.35 -6.67
CA ARG A 20 -8.38 5.52 -5.40
C ARG A 20 -9.24 5.16 -4.20
N VAL A 21 -9.70 3.91 -4.15
CA VAL A 21 -10.42 3.37 -2.99
C VAL A 21 -9.45 3.07 -1.85
N LEU A 22 -9.88 3.34 -0.63
CA LEU A 22 -9.14 2.97 0.58
C LEU A 22 -9.84 1.79 1.26
N VAL A 23 -9.07 0.78 1.62
CA VAL A 23 -9.51 -0.40 2.36
C VAL A 23 -8.88 -0.36 3.74
N VAL A 24 -9.69 -0.06 4.75
CA VAL A 24 -9.23 0.05 6.14
C VAL A 24 -9.20 -1.34 6.76
N THR A 25 -8.01 -1.93 6.85
CA THR A 25 -7.79 -3.26 7.44
C THR A 25 -6.35 -3.45 7.88
N ASN A 26 -6.15 -4.13 9.01
CA ASN A 26 -4.85 -4.61 9.46
C ASN A 26 -4.55 -6.05 9.03
N ASP A 27 -5.46 -6.68 8.29
CA ASP A 27 -5.22 -8.01 7.73
C ASP A 27 -4.13 -7.94 6.66
N GLU A 28 -3.14 -8.84 6.74
CA GLU A 28 -2.05 -8.88 5.77
C GLU A 28 -2.40 -9.60 4.47
N MET A 29 -3.58 -10.25 4.41
CA MET A 29 -4.14 -10.97 3.26
C MET A 29 -3.19 -12.06 2.75
N ARG A 30 -2.48 -12.71 3.69
CA ARG A 30 -1.37 -13.65 3.39
C ARG A 30 -1.87 -14.98 2.84
N ASP A 31 -3.06 -15.38 3.24
CA ASP A 31 -3.73 -16.62 2.88
C ASP A 31 -4.57 -16.50 1.59
N HIS A 32 -5.06 -15.30 1.24
CA HIS A 32 -5.76 -15.07 -0.05
C HIS A 32 -4.84 -15.10 -1.28
N HIS A 33 -3.53 -14.94 -1.05
CA HIS A 33 -2.52 -14.93 -2.11
C HIS A 33 -2.57 -16.18 -3.01
N PHE A 34 -2.83 -17.36 -2.45
CA PHE A 34 -2.78 -18.62 -3.19
C PHE A 34 -3.88 -18.77 -4.25
N LEU A 35 -4.95 -17.97 -4.16
CA LEU A 35 -6.11 -18.06 -5.05
C LEU A 35 -6.18 -16.93 -6.08
N MET A 36 -5.21 -16.01 -6.11
CA MET A 36 -5.26 -14.84 -6.99
C MET A 36 -4.34 -14.93 -8.21
N LEU A 37 -4.87 -14.47 -9.35
CA LEU A 37 -4.30 -14.55 -10.71
C LEU A 37 -2.89 -13.95 -10.88
N SER A 38 -2.46 -13.04 -9.99
CA SER A 38 -1.10 -12.49 -10.00
C SER A 38 -0.69 -11.90 -8.65
N HIS A 39 0.28 -12.53 -7.99
CA HIS A 39 0.89 -12.04 -6.73
C HIS A 39 1.35 -10.59 -6.86
N ARG A 40 2.09 -10.28 -7.93
CA ARG A 40 2.70 -8.95 -8.11
C ARG A 40 1.64 -7.87 -8.21
N SER A 41 0.61 -8.06 -9.04
CA SER A 41 -0.46 -7.08 -9.24
C SER A 41 -1.24 -6.84 -7.97
N PHE A 42 -1.56 -7.90 -7.24
CA PHE A 42 -2.26 -7.80 -5.97
C PHE A 42 -1.43 -7.05 -4.92
N GLN A 43 -0.13 -7.35 -4.77
CA GLN A 43 0.73 -6.60 -3.86
C GLN A 43 0.82 -5.11 -4.24
N ARG A 44 0.81 -4.78 -5.54
CA ARG A 44 0.75 -3.36 -6.00
C ARG A 44 -0.57 -2.69 -5.66
N TRP A 45 -1.66 -3.42 -5.77
CA TRP A 45 -2.98 -2.93 -5.39
C TRP A 45 -3.01 -2.70 -3.88
N LYS A 46 -2.60 -3.69 -3.07
CA LYS A 46 -2.54 -3.62 -1.60
C LYS A 46 -1.74 -2.40 -1.13
N GLU A 47 -0.53 -2.19 -1.65
CA GLU A 47 0.33 -1.02 -1.32
C GLU A 47 -0.38 0.32 -1.51
N ARG A 48 -1.31 0.44 -2.47
CA ARG A 48 -1.98 1.69 -2.82
C ARG A 48 -3.35 1.89 -2.19
N HIS A 49 -3.96 0.84 -1.66
CA HIS A 49 -5.35 0.85 -1.19
C HIS A 49 -5.46 0.50 0.28
N GLN A 50 -4.54 -0.30 0.85
CA GLN A 50 -4.62 -0.72 2.24
C GLN A 50 -4.26 0.42 3.21
N VAL A 51 -5.19 0.69 4.11
CA VAL A 51 -5.03 1.62 5.21
C VAL A 51 -4.93 0.81 6.50
N HIS A 52 -3.77 0.88 7.15
CA HIS A 52 -3.60 0.31 8.48
C HIS A 52 -4.10 1.29 9.54
N PHE A 53 -4.48 0.77 10.70
CA PHE A 53 -4.85 1.60 11.83
C PHE A 53 -4.31 1.03 13.14
N CYS A 54 -4.09 1.89 14.12
CA CYS A 54 -3.85 1.50 15.50
C CYS A 54 -4.63 2.39 16.44
N PHE A 55 -4.73 1.97 17.70
CA PHE A 55 -5.39 2.74 18.73
C PHE A 55 -4.36 3.33 19.67
N GLY A 56 -4.48 4.63 19.94
CA GLY A 56 -3.72 5.30 20.97
C GLY A 56 -4.18 4.92 22.38
N ASP A 57 -3.64 5.65 23.35
CA ASP A 57 -3.98 5.45 24.76
C ASP A 57 -5.46 5.75 25.04
N TRP A 58 -6.01 5.08 26.05
CA TRP A 58 -7.32 5.41 26.59
C TRP A 58 -7.24 6.74 27.33
N ARG A 59 -8.06 7.71 26.93
CA ARG A 59 -8.23 9.01 27.61
C ARG A 59 -9.70 9.39 27.64
N ASP A 60 -10.21 9.73 28.81
CA ASP A 60 -11.61 10.18 29.04
C ASP A 60 -12.66 9.26 28.41
N GLY A 61 -12.50 7.94 28.58
CA GLY A 61 -13.42 6.94 28.05
C GLY A 61 -13.42 6.79 26.53
N ARG A 62 -12.42 7.36 25.83
CA ARG A 62 -12.25 7.24 24.37
C ARG A 62 -10.82 6.82 24.01
N ARG A 63 -10.66 6.30 22.80
CA ARG A 63 -9.35 6.03 22.19
C ARG A 63 -9.22 6.80 20.90
N GLN A 64 -8.05 7.40 20.70
CA GLN A 64 -7.70 7.98 19.41
C GLN A 64 -7.47 6.85 18.41
N VAL A 65 -8.10 6.95 17.23
CA VAL A 65 -7.80 6.07 16.09
C VAL A 65 -6.70 6.75 15.27
N LEU A 66 -5.56 6.08 15.15
CA LEU A 66 -4.44 6.52 14.35
C LEU A 66 -4.45 5.73 13.04
N VAL A 67 -4.55 6.44 11.92
CA VAL A 67 -4.69 5.84 10.60
C VAL A 67 -3.40 6.04 9.81
N ARG A 68 -2.93 4.99 9.14
CA ARG A 68 -1.74 4.99 8.29
C ARG A 68 -2.18 4.76 6.84
N GLU A 69 -2.34 5.86 6.12
CA GLU A 69 -2.71 5.82 4.71
C GLU A 69 -1.58 5.31 3.79
N PRO A 70 -1.93 4.75 2.62
CA PRO A 70 -0.99 4.45 1.55
C PRO A 70 -0.08 5.63 1.19
N ARG A 71 1.17 5.33 0.84
CA ARG A 71 2.12 6.33 0.32
C ARG A 71 1.57 6.93 -0.99
N LYS A 72 1.77 8.24 -1.17
CA LYS A 72 1.43 8.95 -2.42
C LYS A 72 2.30 8.53 -3.61
N TYR A 73 3.39 7.84 -3.35
CA TYR A 73 4.32 7.29 -4.33
C TYR A 73 4.52 5.80 -4.07
N SER A 74 4.92 5.06 -5.10
CA SER A 74 5.27 3.65 -4.95
C SER A 74 6.73 3.48 -4.58
N LYS A 75 7.04 2.67 -3.58
CA LYS A 75 8.44 2.47 -3.15
C LYS A 75 9.12 1.42 -4.03
N ARG A 76 9.50 1.83 -5.24
CA ARG A 76 10.03 0.97 -6.32
C ARG A 76 11.09 1.74 -7.10
N ILE A 77 11.95 1.04 -7.84
CA ILE A 77 12.87 1.68 -8.78
C ILE A 77 12.06 2.53 -9.76
N GLN A 78 12.42 3.80 -9.89
CA GLN A 78 11.73 4.79 -10.71
C GLN A 78 12.72 5.64 -11.49
N ARG A 79 12.34 5.95 -12.72
CA ARG A 79 13.02 6.95 -13.54
C ARG A 79 12.23 8.26 -13.44
N ALA A 80 12.94 9.38 -13.23
CA ALA A 80 12.31 10.68 -13.25
C ALA A 80 11.63 10.94 -14.59
N SER A 81 10.52 11.67 -14.58
CA SER A 81 9.72 11.93 -15.78
C SER A 81 10.45 12.73 -16.86
N ASP A 82 11.42 13.53 -16.45
CA ASP A 82 12.31 14.34 -17.30
C ASP A 82 13.61 13.61 -17.69
N ASP A 83 13.76 12.33 -17.34
CA ASP A 83 14.95 11.51 -17.59
C ASP A 83 16.26 12.09 -16.97
N SER A 84 16.13 12.99 -15.99
CA SER A 84 17.27 13.61 -15.28
C SER A 84 17.90 12.66 -14.25
N ALA A 85 17.10 11.75 -13.70
CA ALA A 85 17.47 10.97 -12.55
C ALA A 85 16.85 9.56 -12.50
N TRP A 86 17.54 8.68 -11.78
CA TRP A 86 17.03 7.39 -11.33
C TRP A 86 16.95 7.38 -9.81
N HIS A 87 15.87 6.78 -9.29
CA HIS A 87 15.59 6.63 -7.87
C HIS A 87 15.51 5.15 -7.52
N PHE A 88 16.39 4.69 -6.63
CA PHE A 88 16.45 3.31 -6.15
C PHE A 88 16.12 3.30 -4.65
N PRO A 89 14.98 2.73 -4.22
CA PRO A 89 14.63 2.68 -2.81
C PRO A 89 15.50 1.65 -2.08
N LEU A 90 15.93 1.99 -0.87
CA LEU A 90 16.56 1.03 0.03
C LEU A 90 15.49 0.15 0.70
N GLU A 91 15.75 -1.15 0.76
CA GLU A 91 14.86 -2.11 1.42
C GLU A 91 14.83 -1.84 2.93
N GLY A 92 13.65 -1.95 3.55
CA GLY A 92 13.48 -1.71 4.99
C GLY A 92 13.56 -0.25 5.45
N GLU A 93 14.13 0.67 4.66
CA GLU A 93 14.43 2.04 5.09
C GLU A 93 13.69 3.11 4.29
N ASP A 94 13.38 4.27 4.87
CA ASP A 94 12.76 5.38 4.10
C ASP A 94 13.77 6.23 3.30
N ARG A 95 14.88 5.61 2.90
CA ARG A 95 15.96 6.27 2.14
C ARG A 95 15.97 5.79 0.69
N TRP A 96 16.51 6.64 -0.17
CA TRP A 96 16.62 6.41 -1.61
C TRP A 96 18.03 6.76 -2.07
N LEU A 97 18.59 5.92 -2.94
CA LEU A 97 19.74 6.27 -3.76
C LEU A 97 19.25 6.99 -5.00
N CYS A 98 19.69 8.22 -5.19
CA CYS A 98 19.36 9.04 -6.36
C CYS A 98 20.60 9.16 -7.25
N VAL A 99 20.48 8.77 -8.52
CA VAL A 99 21.52 8.92 -9.52
C VAL A 99 21.06 9.98 -10.50
N THR A 100 21.71 11.14 -10.50
CA THR A 100 21.40 12.27 -11.39
C THR A 100 22.48 12.39 -12.47
N LYS A 101 22.09 12.82 -13.67
CA LYS A 101 23.07 13.22 -14.68
C LYS A 101 23.67 14.55 -14.23
N SER A 102 24.99 14.59 -14.01
CA SER A 102 25.70 15.87 -13.87
C SER A 102 25.52 16.63 -15.17
N GLY A 103 24.99 17.86 -15.10
CA GLY A 103 24.84 18.70 -16.29
C GLY A 103 26.17 18.77 -17.04
N ALA A 104 26.15 18.52 -18.35
CA ALA A 104 27.25 18.88 -19.21
C ALA A 104 27.46 20.39 -19.07
N SER A 105 28.63 20.78 -18.56
CA SER A 105 29.12 22.16 -18.51
C SER A 105 29.16 22.77 -19.90
#